data_AF-K2FCJ9-F1
#
_entry.id   AF-K2FCJ9-F1
#
_cell.length_a   1.000
_cell.length_b   1.000
_cell.length_c   1.000
_cell.angle_alpha   90.00
_cell.angle_beta   90.00
_cell.angle_gamma   90.00
#
_symmetry.space_group_name_H-M   'P 1'
#
loop_
_entity.id
_entity.type
_entity.pdbx_description
1 polymer ?
#
loop_
_entity_poly.entity_id
_entity_poly.type
_entity_poly.pdbx_seq_one_letter_code
_entity_poly.pdbx_strand_id
1 'polypeptide(L)'
;MAILATGFPYDLVKNPFHCIDHFVDIVKLGIPIRRMGSAAIDLAYTAAGRFDGFFEVALSPWDVAAGKLLLEEAGGKVTHWDGTAFDIYAKKTIFASNGYIHDAGIAILNRSVGSV
;
A
#
# COMPACT_ATOMS: atom_id res chain seq x y z
N MET A 1 6.40 0.14 -16.34
CA MET A 1 5.80 -1.09 -15.78
C MET A 1 6.11 -1.07 -14.29
N ALA A 2 5.10 -1.12 -13.42
CA ALA A 2 5.27 -0.95 -11.98
C ALA A 2 5.12 -2.29 -11.24
N ILE A 3 5.84 -2.49 -10.14
CA ILE A 3 5.73 -3.64 -9.23
C ILE A 3 5.21 -3.16 -7.89
N LEU A 4 4.13 -3.77 -7.40
CA LEU A 4 3.56 -3.45 -6.10
C LEU A 4 3.86 -4.54 -5.07
N ALA A 5 3.99 -4.15 -3.82
CA ALA A 5 4.02 -5.05 -2.67
C ALA A 5 2.72 -4.93 -1.86
N THR A 6 2.32 -6.02 -1.22
CA THR A 6 1.14 -6.02 -0.34
C THR A 6 1.25 -7.09 0.74
N GLY A 7 0.45 -6.92 1.78
CA GLY A 7 0.19 -7.93 2.79
C GLY A 7 -1.31 -8.05 3.07
N PHE A 8 -1.66 -9.07 3.83
CA PHE A 8 -3.04 -9.40 4.15
C PHE A 8 -3.20 -9.50 5.66
N PRO A 9 -4.27 -8.90 6.23
CA PRO A 9 -4.57 -9.05 7.64
C PRO A 9 -4.93 -10.50 7.96
N TYR A 10 -4.73 -10.91 9.21
CA TYR A 10 -4.99 -12.30 9.64
C TYR A 10 -6.46 -12.74 9.47
N ASP A 11 -7.41 -11.80 9.61
CA ASP A 11 -8.83 -12.06 9.44
C ASP A 11 -9.30 -11.72 8.02
N LEU A 12 -8.81 -12.49 7.04
CA LEU A 12 -9.14 -12.32 5.62
C LEU A 12 -10.62 -12.56 5.30
N VAL A 13 -11.30 -13.37 6.11
CA VAL A 13 -12.73 -13.71 5.89
C VAL A 13 -13.60 -12.46 6.02
N LYS A 14 -13.24 -11.53 6.91
CA LYS A 14 -13.95 -10.26 7.04
C LYS A 14 -13.64 -9.25 5.94
N ASN A 15 -12.62 -9.51 5.11
CA ASN A 15 -12.17 -8.64 4.02
C ASN A 15 -12.15 -7.14 4.42
N PRO A 16 -11.38 -6.77 5.46
CA PRO A 16 -11.40 -5.40 5.97
C PRO A 16 -10.96 -4.43 4.86
N PHE A 17 -11.72 -3.34 4.74
CA PHE A 17 -11.54 -2.33 3.69
C PHE A 17 -11.49 -2.91 2.27
N HIS A 18 -12.14 -4.05 1.99
CA HIS A 18 -12.16 -4.65 0.66
C HIS A 18 -10.77 -4.99 0.10
N CYS A 19 -9.78 -5.25 0.96
CA CYS A 19 -8.39 -5.48 0.56
C CYS A 19 -8.20 -6.62 -0.46
N ILE A 20 -9.05 -7.66 -0.44
CA ILE A 20 -9.03 -8.73 -1.44
C ILE A 20 -9.52 -8.23 -2.80
N ASP A 21 -10.58 -7.42 -2.82
CA ASP A 21 -11.17 -6.89 -4.05
C ASP A 21 -10.16 -5.96 -4.74
N HIS A 22 -9.51 -5.08 -3.98
CA HIS A 22 -8.42 -4.23 -4.47
C HIS A 22 -7.26 -5.05 -5.04
N PHE A 23 -6.84 -6.11 -4.35
CA PHE A 23 -5.79 -7.00 -4.85
C PHE A 23 -6.17 -7.62 -6.20
N VAL A 24 -7.38 -8.16 -6.31
CA VAL A 24 -7.89 -8.77 -7.55
C VAL A 24 -7.93 -7.74 -8.68
N ASP A 25 -8.40 -6.52 -8.41
CA ASP A 25 -8.50 -5.47 -9.42
C ASP A 25 -7.13 -5.02 -9.93
N ILE A 26 -6.14 -4.89 -9.04
CA ILE A 26 -4.75 -4.59 -9.42
C ILE A 26 -4.15 -5.72 -10.28
N VAL A 27 -4.39 -6.98 -9.91
CA VAL A 27 -3.93 -8.13 -10.70
C VAL A 27 -4.59 -8.17 -12.08
N LYS A 28 -5.87 -7.85 -12.19
CA LYS A 28 -6.59 -7.76 -13.48
C LYS A 28 -6.02 -6.68 -14.41
N LEU A 29 -5.38 -5.64 -13.87
CA LEU A 29 -4.65 -4.63 -14.65
C LEU A 29 -3.29 -5.12 -15.15
N GLY A 30 -2.89 -6.36 -14.83
CA GLY A 30 -1.59 -6.93 -15.20
C GLY A 30 -0.41 -6.41 -14.38
N ILE A 31 -0.68 -5.73 -13.26
CA ILE A 31 0.36 -5.21 -12.37
C ILE A 31 0.91 -6.37 -11.52
N PRO A 32 2.21 -6.69 -11.61
CA PRO A 32 2.80 -7.72 -10.77
C PRO A 32 2.81 -7.31 -9.30
N ILE A 33 2.38 -8.23 -8.43
CA ILE A 33 2.36 -8.04 -6.99
C ILE A 33 3.36 -8.98 -6.30
N ARG A 34 3.99 -8.51 -5.22
CA ARG A 34 4.83 -9.29 -4.31
C ARG A 34 4.24 -9.27 -2.90
N ARG A 35 4.40 -10.38 -2.18
CA ARG A 35 3.98 -10.52 -0.78
C ARG A 35 5.15 -11.08 0.01
N MET A 36 5.91 -10.21 0.66
CA MET A 36 7.13 -10.59 1.38
C MET A 36 6.84 -11.04 2.81
N GLY A 37 5.69 -10.66 3.37
CA GLY A 37 5.29 -11.00 4.74
C GLY A 37 5.87 -10.08 5.82
N SER A 38 6.45 -8.94 5.43
CA SER A 38 6.94 -7.92 6.37
C SER A 38 6.75 -6.53 5.78
N ALA A 39 5.78 -5.78 6.31
CA ALA A 39 5.50 -4.40 5.87
C ALA A 39 6.72 -3.48 5.99
N ALA A 40 7.55 -3.68 7.03
CA ALA A 40 8.78 -2.92 7.21
C ALA A 40 9.78 -3.15 6.06
N ILE A 41 9.93 -4.40 5.58
CA ILE A 41 10.79 -4.72 4.44
C ILE A 41 10.17 -4.17 3.15
N ASP A 42 8.86 -4.30 2.96
CA ASP A 42 8.17 -3.81 1.77
C ASP A 42 8.32 -2.28 1.62
N LEU A 43 8.20 -1.53 2.72
CA LEU A 43 8.45 -0.10 2.75
C LEU A 43 9.92 0.24 2.47
N ALA A 44 10.87 -0.46 3.09
CA ALA A 44 12.30 -0.26 2.84
C ALA A 44 12.68 -0.57 1.38
N TYR A 45 12.05 -1.59 0.77
CA TYR A 45 12.27 -1.94 -0.63
C TYR A 45 11.63 -0.93 -1.59
N THR A 46 10.50 -0.35 -1.20
CA THR A 46 9.89 0.77 -1.92
C THR A 46 10.81 2.00 -1.87
N ALA A 47 11.35 2.33 -0.69
CA ALA A 47 12.31 3.41 -0.51
C ALA A 47 13.59 3.20 -1.34
N ALA A 48 14.05 1.95 -1.45
CA ALA A 48 15.21 1.59 -2.25
C ALA A 48 14.91 1.40 -3.77
N GLY A 49 13.69 1.67 -4.22
CA GLY A 49 13.28 1.55 -5.64
C GLY A 49 13.21 0.12 -6.18
N ARG A 50 13.17 -0.89 -5.30
CA ARG A 50 12.95 -2.31 -5.69
C ARG A 50 11.48 -2.60 -5.99
N PHE A 51 10.60 -1.91 -5.27
CA PHE A 51 9.16 -1.87 -5.54
C PHE A 51 8.76 -0.43 -5.86
N ASP A 52 7.76 -0.26 -6.70
CA ASP A 52 7.25 1.06 -7.07
C ASP A 52 6.20 1.56 -6.06
N GLY A 53 5.53 0.64 -5.38
CA GLY A 53 4.60 0.95 -4.31
C GLY A 53 4.24 -0.23 -3.42
N PHE A 54 3.62 0.09 -2.29
CA PHE A 54 3.18 -0.84 -1.27
C PHE A 54 1.79 -0.42 -0.80
N PHE A 55 0.87 -1.37 -0.69
CA PHE A 55 -0.48 -1.13 -0.17
C PHE A 55 -0.89 -2.23 0.80
N GLU A 56 -1.44 -1.84 1.95
CA GLU A 56 -1.92 -2.79 2.97
C GLU A 56 -2.94 -2.09 3.89
N VAL A 57 -3.56 -2.85 4.78
CA VAL A 57 -4.56 -2.39 5.74
C VAL A 57 -4.26 -2.90 7.14
N ALA A 58 -4.75 -2.18 8.16
CA ALA A 58 -4.74 -2.63 9.56
C ALA A 58 -3.33 -2.92 10.13
N LEU A 59 -2.31 -2.23 9.65
CA LEU A 59 -0.96 -2.29 10.21
C LEU A 59 -0.89 -1.58 11.56
N SER A 60 -0.01 -2.07 12.43
CA SER A 60 0.27 -1.41 13.70
C SER A 60 1.34 -0.33 13.52
N PRO A 61 1.41 0.66 14.42
CA PRO A 61 2.38 1.75 14.27
C PRO A 61 3.84 1.30 14.14
N TRP A 62 4.24 0.26 14.86
CA TRP A 62 5.60 -0.28 14.79
C TRP A 62 5.93 -0.97 13.47
N ASP A 63 4.93 -1.45 12.72
CA ASP A 63 5.14 -2.09 11.41
C ASP A 63 5.54 -1.06 10.33
N VAL A 64 5.14 0.20 10.51
CA VAL A 64 5.23 1.26 9.50
C VAL A 64 6.23 2.35 9.87
N ALA A 65 6.41 2.66 11.16
CA ALA A 65 7.12 3.86 11.61
C ALA A 65 8.50 4.05 10.98
N ALA A 66 9.33 3.00 11.02
CA ALA A 66 10.68 3.06 10.45
C ALA A 66 10.64 3.13 8.91
N GLY A 67 9.81 2.31 8.28
CA GLY A 67 9.69 2.24 6.82
C GLY A 67 9.17 3.54 6.20
N LYS A 68 8.22 4.21 6.88
CA LYS A 68 7.71 5.53 6.48
C LYS A 68 8.84 6.55 6.40
N LEU A 69 9.65 6.67 7.45
CA LEU A 69 10.77 7.62 7.49
C LEU A 69 11.77 7.33 6.36
N LEU A 70 12.13 6.07 6.16
CA LEU A 70 13.03 5.67 5.06
C LEU A 70 12.49 6.09 3.70
N LEU A 71 11.19 5.88 3.46
CA LEU A 71 10.56 6.21 2.20
C LEU A 71 10.47 7.72 1.97
N GLU A 72 10.08 8.50 2.99
CA GLU A 72 9.98 9.96 2.89
C GLU A 72 11.35 10.60 2.62
N GLU A 73 12.40 10.15 3.30
CA GLU A 73 13.78 10.61 3.06
C GLU A 73 14.31 10.21 1.67
N ALA A 74 13.82 9.10 1.10
CA ALA A 74 14.10 8.71 -0.27
C ALA A 74 13.29 9.50 -1.32
N GLY A 75 12.45 10.44 -0.91
CA GLY A 75 11.58 11.24 -1.79
C GLY A 75 10.26 10.56 -2.16
N GLY A 76 9.94 9.43 -1.52
CA GLY A 76 8.68 8.74 -1.70
C GLY A 76 7.50 9.44 -1.00
N LYS A 77 6.30 8.91 -1.24
CA LYS A 77 5.04 9.43 -0.68
C LYS A 77 4.26 8.33 0.03
N VAL A 78 3.62 8.71 1.13
CA VAL A 78 2.74 7.84 1.93
C VAL A 78 1.43 8.58 2.27
N THR A 79 0.31 7.93 1.99
CA THR A 79 -1.05 8.43 2.26
C THR A 79 -1.98 7.28 2.65
N HIS A 80 -3.18 7.62 3.11
CA HIS A 80 -4.30 6.69 3.12
C HIS A 80 -4.84 6.47 1.69
N TRP A 81 -5.61 5.41 1.47
CA TRP A 81 -6.17 5.10 0.13
C TRP A 81 -7.10 6.18 -0.43
N ASP A 82 -7.71 7.00 0.43
CA ASP A 82 -8.51 8.16 0.06
C ASP A 82 -7.67 9.40 -0.33
N GLY A 83 -6.34 9.28 -0.30
CA GLY A 83 -5.39 10.35 -0.59
C GLY A 83 -5.15 11.32 0.57
N THR A 84 -5.78 11.10 1.73
CA THR A 84 -5.52 11.94 2.91
C THR A 84 -4.15 11.66 3.52
N ALA A 85 -3.63 12.63 4.28
CA ALA A 85 -2.35 12.52 4.95
C ALA A 85 -2.33 11.29 5.87
N PHE A 86 -1.23 10.53 5.79
CA PHE A 86 -1.12 9.29 6.55
C PHE A 86 -0.95 9.55 8.06
N ASP A 87 -1.87 9.01 8.85
CA ASP A 87 -1.77 8.91 10.30
C ASP A 87 -1.45 7.47 10.72
N ILE A 88 -0.30 7.31 11.37
CA ILE A 88 0.22 6.02 11.84
C ILE A 88 -0.62 5.41 12.96
N TYR A 89 -1.38 6.21 13.71
CA TYR A 89 -2.22 5.75 14.81
C TYR A 89 -3.65 5.43 14.37
N ALA A 90 -4.06 5.83 13.17
CA ALA A 90 -5.43 5.71 12.72
C ALA A 90 -5.89 4.26 12.45
N LYS A 91 -5.00 3.26 12.46
CA LYS A 91 -5.29 1.85 12.10
C LYS A 91 -6.17 1.75 10.83
N LYS A 92 -5.77 2.48 9.80
CA LYS A 92 -6.45 2.59 8.50
C LYS A 92 -5.70 1.83 7.42
N THR A 93 -5.93 2.23 6.18
CA THR A 93 -5.24 1.82 4.98
C THR A 93 -3.90 2.55 4.85
N ILE A 94 -2.94 1.96 4.14
CA ILE A 94 -1.71 2.63 3.74
C ILE A 94 -1.49 2.44 2.25
N PHE A 95 -1.11 3.52 1.57
CA PHE A 95 -0.49 3.46 0.26
C PHE A 95 0.84 4.21 0.30
N ALA A 96 1.91 3.49 -0.01
CA ALA A 96 3.26 3.97 -0.09
C ALA A 96 3.75 3.85 -1.54
N SER A 97 4.53 4.81 -2.03
CA SER A 97 5.09 4.73 -3.38
C SER A 97 6.39 5.51 -3.50
N ASN A 98 7.13 5.25 -4.57
CA ASN A 98 8.29 6.02 -5.01
C ASN A 98 7.99 7.50 -5.39
N GLY A 99 6.74 7.95 -5.23
CA GLY A 99 6.31 9.32 -5.51
C GLY A 99 5.82 9.55 -6.95
N TYR A 100 6.31 8.76 -7.92
CA TYR A 100 5.94 8.89 -9.34
C TYR A 100 4.58 8.25 -9.66
N ILE A 101 4.25 7.14 -9.00
CA ILE A 101 3.01 6.40 -9.27
C ILE A 101 1.90 6.70 -8.27
N HIS A 102 2.11 7.66 -7.36
CA HIS A 102 1.27 7.82 -6.17
C HIS A 102 -0.20 8.10 -6.53
N ASP A 103 -0.43 9.11 -7.36
CA ASP A 103 -1.78 9.55 -7.70
C ASP A 103 -2.53 8.50 -8.55
N ALA A 104 -1.81 7.82 -9.44
CA ALA A 104 -2.36 6.73 -10.25
C ALA A 104 -2.75 5.51 -9.38
N GLY A 105 -1.92 5.15 -8.40
CA GLY A 105 -2.20 4.07 -7.46
C GLY A 105 -3.43 4.34 -6.61
N ILE A 106 -3.54 5.57 -6.07
CA ILE A 106 -4.72 6.03 -5.33
C ILE A 106 -5.98 6.00 -6.21
N ALA A 107 -5.89 6.43 -7.47
CA ALA A 107 -7.02 6.38 -8.40
C ALA A 107 -7.51 4.94 -8.66
N ILE A 108 -6.59 3.97 -8.77
CA ILE A 108 -6.93 2.54 -8.94
C ILE A 108 -7.61 2.01 -7.68
N LEU A 109 -7.05 2.29 -6.49
CA LEU A 109 -7.62 1.86 -5.22
C LEU A 109 -9.04 2.44 -5.01
N ASN A 110 -9.25 3.72 -5.31
CA ASN A 110 -10.58 4.34 -5.17
C ASN A 110 -11.61 3.84 -6.21
N ARG A 111 -11.18 3.38 -7.39
CA ARG A 111 -12.10 2.85 -8.42
C ARG A 111 -12.81 1.57 -7.96
N SER A 112 -12.12 0.73 -7.21
CA SER A 112 -12.62 -0.57 -6.76
C SER A 112 -13.75 -0.44 -5.72
N VAL A 113 -13.80 0.68 -4.98
CA VAL A 113 -14.89 0.97 -4.01
C VAL A 113 -16.20 1.38 -4.71
N GLY A 114 -16.16 1.78 -5.99
CA GLY A 114 -17.32 2.33 -6.72
C GLY A 114 -18.15 1.32 -7.51
N SER A 115 -17.84 0.03 -7.44
CA SER A 115 -18.54 -1.03 -8.20
C SER A 115 -19.29 -1.99 -7.29
N VAL A 116 -20.24 -1.45 -6.49
CA VAL A 116 -21.39 -2.19 -5.95
C VAL A 116 -22.60 -1.27 -5.86
#